data_AF-A0AAV6BEN2-F1
#
_entry.id   AF-A0AAV6BEN2-F1
#
_cell.length_a   1.000
_cell.length_b   1.000
_cell.length_c   1.000
_cell.angle_alpha   90.00
_cell.angle_beta   90.00
_cell.angle_gamma   90.00
#
_symmetry.space_group_name_H-M   'P 1'
#
loop_
_entity.id
_entity.type
_entity.pdbx_description
1 polymer ?
#
loop_
_entity_poly.entity_id
_entity_poly.type
_entity_poly.pdbx_seq_one_letter_code
_entity_poly.pdbx_strand_id
1 'polypeptide(L)'
;MRNTSRFLLAIPLGLAFCITSAQAQFKNGSQATELNLPRISQRGVTTQTIGISTITIDYSRPLAGSREVWGKTVPYGKVWRSGANENTTIAFSDDVMIEGKPLAAGTYGLHMIPDKDQWTIILSKNSTSWGSFSYDEKEDALRVTVKPTPDQNFDTLTYTFDDVKPDSALATMRWEKVAVPFRVSVDVKAVTLKSIRNQLRSVGGFTWAGYDEAANWCLDNNYNLEEALKWEDTSIQNEDRFENLETKSRVLDAMGKKDEAAKTLSAAFAKASATQLYVYARGLQRAGDAKRAFELYPQVAKRDPNHWLSHLAQARLASHSGDYAVASKEMKLAIAGAPDANKPFLEPMLAKLETKSDINN
;
A
#
# COMPACT_ATOMS: atom_id res chain seq x y z
N MET A 1 71.16 52.71 10.89
CA MET A 1 72.41 52.63 11.68
C MET A 1 73.03 51.26 11.47
N ARG A 2 74.37 51.17 11.49
CA ARG A 2 75.26 50.03 11.88
C ARG A 2 74.65 48.61 12.02
N ASN A 3 75.30 47.52 11.61
CA ASN A 3 76.51 47.29 10.80
C ASN A 3 76.65 45.76 10.53
N THR A 4 77.42 45.37 9.50
CA THR A 4 78.37 44.21 9.40
C THR A 4 78.29 43.01 10.38
N SER A 5 78.65 41.76 10.05
CA SER A 5 79.10 41.05 8.83
C SER A 5 79.47 39.60 9.22
N ARG A 6 79.46 38.65 8.26
CA ARG A 6 80.50 37.62 7.94
C ARG A 6 79.86 36.53 7.05
N PHE A 7 80.36 36.18 5.85
CA PHE A 7 81.65 35.54 5.49
C PHE A 7 81.81 34.17 6.19
N LEU A 8 82.16 33.03 5.57
CA LEU A 8 82.46 32.57 4.20
C LEU A 8 81.67 31.22 3.98
N LEU A 9 81.80 30.38 2.94
CA LEU A 9 82.80 30.21 1.86
C LEU A 9 82.11 29.74 0.54
N ALA A 10 82.73 28.85 -0.23
CA ALA A 10 82.43 28.55 -1.64
C ALA A 10 82.90 27.14 -2.08
N ILE A 11 82.48 26.77 -3.29
CA ILE A 11 83.08 25.82 -4.27
C ILE A 11 82.63 24.33 -4.23
N PRO A 12 82.44 23.66 -5.40
CA PRO A 12 81.71 22.40 -5.52
C PRO A 12 82.57 21.19 -5.96
N LEU A 13 82.01 19.99 -5.76
CA LEU A 13 82.33 18.70 -6.40
C LEU A 13 81.11 17.80 -6.09
N GLY A 14 80.58 16.91 -6.93
CA GLY A 14 81.09 16.26 -8.13
C GLY A 14 80.77 14.77 -8.03
N LEU A 15 79.94 14.24 -8.94
CA LEU A 15 79.54 12.82 -9.09
C LEU A 15 78.83 12.12 -7.91
N ALA A 16 77.59 11.67 -8.13
CA ALA A 16 77.31 10.24 -8.35
C ALA A 16 75.83 10.01 -8.71
N PHE A 17 75.57 9.49 -9.92
CA PHE A 17 74.24 9.05 -10.33
C PHE A 17 73.99 7.64 -9.75
N CYS A 18 73.42 7.55 -8.54
CA CYS A 18 72.98 6.27 -7.98
C CYS A 18 71.48 6.11 -8.19
N ILE A 19 71.13 5.41 -9.28
CA ILE A 19 69.78 4.90 -9.52
C ILE A 19 69.46 3.89 -8.42
N THR A 20 68.73 4.31 -7.39
CA THR A 20 68.12 3.39 -6.43
C THR A 20 66.70 3.10 -6.89
N SER A 21 66.45 1.83 -7.19
CA SER A 21 65.19 1.33 -7.71
C SER A 21 64.06 1.55 -6.71
N ALA A 22 62.91 2.00 -7.20
CA ALA A 22 61.70 2.11 -6.40
C ALA A 22 61.25 0.71 -5.95
N GLN A 23 61.48 0.38 -4.68
CA GLN A 23 60.79 -0.73 -4.04
C GLN A 23 59.37 -0.29 -3.72
N ALA A 24 58.45 -0.58 -4.64
CA ALA A 24 57.02 -0.52 -4.36
C ALA A 24 56.73 -1.48 -3.20
N GLN A 25 56.43 -0.93 -2.01
CA GLN A 25 55.82 -1.71 -0.94
C GLN A 25 54.43 -2.11 -1.41
N PHE A 26 54.32 -3.33 -1.97
CA PHE A 26 53.04 -3.99 -2.11
C PHE A 26 52.41 -4.09 -0.73
N LYS A 27 51.38 -3.29 -0.48
CA LYS A 27 50.43 -3.58 0.60
C LYS A 27 49.94 -4.99 0.36
N ASN A 28 50.18 -5.91 1.30
CA ASN A 28 49.46 -7.18 1.33
C ASN A 28 47.97 -6.84 1.38
N GLY A 29 47.30 -6.93 0.24
CA GLY A 29 45.86 -6.97 0.19
C GLY A 29 45.43 -8.17 1.03
N SER A 30 44.62 -7.93 2.05
CA SER A 30 43.89 -9.00 2.71
C SER A 30 43.10 -9.73 1.63
N GLN A 31 43.47 -10.96 1.31
CA GLN A 31 42.70 -11.81 0.41
C GLN A 31 41.31 -11.99 1.02
N ALA A 32 40.32 -11.32 0.46
CA ALA A 32 38.93 -11.75 0.61
C ALA A 32 38.85 -13.15 0.00
N THR A 33 38.26 -14.11 0.71
CA THR A 33 38.22 -15.50 0.24
C THR A 33 37.35 -15.60 -1.03
N GLU A 34 37.95 -15.98 -2.15
CA GLU A 34 37.42 -15.73 -3.50
C GLU A 34 36.35 -16.72 -4.03
N LEU A 35 35.86 -17.66 -3.21
CA LEU A 35 34.99 -18.75 -3.71
C LEU A 35 33.57 -18.74 -3.13
N ASN A 36 32.59 -18.53 -4.01
CA ASN A 36 31.17 -18.72 -3.71
C ASN A 36 30.81 -20.22 -3.76
N LEU A 37 30.85 -20.90 -2.62
CA LEU A 37 30.60 -22.34 -2.51
C LEU A 37 29.15 -22.64 -2.03
N PRO A 38 28.58 -23.81 -2.38
CA PRO A 38 27.27 -24.23 -1.87
C PRO A 38 27.22 -24.24 -0.34
N ARG A 39 26.26 -23.52 0.26
CA ARG A 39 26.06 -23.47 1.71
C ARG A 39 25.26 -24.69 2.20
N ILE A 40 25.60 -25.22 3.38
CA ILE A 40 24.83 -26.33 4.01
C ILE A 40 23.40 -25.89 4.31
N SER A 41 23.22 -24.70 4.87
CA SER A 41 21.91 -24.06 5.02
C SER A 41 21.69 -23.11 3.85
N GLN A 42 20.82 -23.53 2.93
CA GLN A 42 20.42 -22.75 1.76
C GLN A 42 19.61 -21.51 2.18
N ARG A 43 19.76 -20.40 1.45
CA ARG A 43 19.00 -19.16 1.71
C ARG A 43 17.57 -19.31 1.19
N GLY A 44 16.60 -18.74 1.90
CA GLY A 44 15.21 -18.64 1.49
C GLY A 44 14.64 -17.27 1.86
N VAL A 45 13.67 -16.84 1.08
CA VAL A 45 12.94 -15.59 1.30
C VAL A 45 11.45 -15.91 1.24
N THR A 46 10.67 -15.32 2.14
CA THR A 46 9.21 -15.33 2.08
C THR A 46 8.68 -13.91 2.22
N THR A 47 7.64 -13.58 1.47
CA THR A 47 7.09 -12.23 1.38
C THR A 47 5.57 -12.27 1.40
N GLN A 48 4.94 -11.34 2.12
CA GLN A 48 3.50 -11.15 2.17
C GLN A 48 3.17 -9.66 2.14
N THR A 49 2.16 -9.28 1.37
CA THR A 49 1.59 -7.92 1.39
C THR A 49 0.27 -7.92 2.15
N ILE A 50 0.07 -6.94 3.02
CA ILE A 50 -1.13 -6.73 3.85
C ILE A 50 -1.56 -5.29 3.65
N GLY A 51 -2.79 -5.05 3.22
CA GLY A 51 -3.19 -3.76 2.65
C GLY A 51 -2.27 -3.41 1.48
N ILE A 52 -1.43 -2.38 1.64
CA ILE A 52 -0.35 -2.03 0.69
C ILE A 52 1.07 -2.21 1.28
N SER A 53 1.18 -2.70 2.51
CA SER A 53 2.46 -2.88 3.21
C SER A 53 3.03 -4.27 2.99
N THR A 54 4.32 -4.33 2.65
CA THR A 54 5.01 -5.58 2.35
C THR A 54 5.93 -5.97 3.50
N ILE A 55 5.82 -7.23 3.92
CA ILE A 55 6.65 -7.88 4.92
C ILE A 55 7.51 -8.92 4.20
N THR A 56 8.82 -8.90 4.43
CA THR A 56 9.76 -9.89 3.87
C THR A 56 10.62 -10.49 4.97
N ILE A 57 10.71 -11.82 5.03
CA ILE A 57 11.62 -12.55 5.92
C ILE A 57 12.67 -13.26 5.06
N ASP A 58 13.94 -12.95 5.30
CA ASP A 58 15.10 -13.50 4.58
C ASP A 58 16.03 -14.21 5.57
N TYR A 59 16.30 -15.49 5.31
CA TYR A 59 16.87 -16.42 6.28
C TYR A 59 17.67 -17.55 5.60
N SER A 60 18.68 -18.08 6.28
CA SER A 60 19.24 -19.39 5.92
C SER A 60 18.50 -20.51 6.63
N ARG A 61 18.23 -21.59 5.90
CA ARG A 61 17.35 -22.69 6.28
C ARG A 61 18.15 -23.92 6.74
N PRO A 62 18.42 -24.10 8.04
CA PRO A 62 19.00 -25.34 8.54
C PRO A 62 18.03 -26.51 8.43
N LEU A 63 18.56 -27.68 8.06
CA LEU A 63 17.92 -28.98 8.27
C LEU A 63 18.05 -29.37 9.75
N ALA A 64 17.06 -30.03 10.35
CA ALA A 64 17.21 -30.67 11.65
C ALA A 64 18.10 -31.91 11.49
N GLY A 65 17.76 -32.76 10.53
CA GLY A 65 18.39 -34.05 10.28
C GLY A 65 18.17 -35.00 11.46
N SER A 66 19.22 -35.68 11.89
CA SER A 66 19.20 -36.57 13.08
C SER A 66 19.45 -35.83 14.41
N ARG A 67 19.43 -34.49 14.42
CA ARG A 67 19.84 -33.69 15.59
C ARG A 67 18.65 -33.30 16.45
N GLU A 68 18.81 -33.45 17.76
CA GLU A 68 17.95 -32.75 18.71
C GLU A 68 18.19 -31.23 18.61
N VAL A 69 17.16 -30.53 18.13
CA VAL A 69 17.22 -29.07 17.91
C VAL A 69 17.07 -28.32 19.24
N TRP A 70 15.92 -28.42 19.90
CA TRP A 70 15.56 -27.59 21.05
C TRP A 70 16.25 -28.06 22.33
N GLY A 71 16.81 -27.11 23.10
CA GLY A 71 17.56 -27.40 24.32
C GLY A 71 18.99 -27.94 24.10
N LYS A 72 19.36 -28.31 22.87
CA LYS A 72 20.71 -28.75 22.49
C LYS A 72 21.32 -27.86 21.40
N THR A 73 20.98 -28.10 20.12
CA THR A 73 21.51 -27.32 18.98
C THR A 73 21.12 -25.85 19.08
N VAL A 74 19.91 -25.58 19.56
CA VAL A 74 19.42 -24.26 19.96
C VAL A 74 19.14 -24.31 21.48
N PRO A 75 20.06 -23.83 22.33
CA PRO A 75 19.89 -23.86 23.78
C PRO A 75 18.72 -22.97 24.25
N TYR A 76 17.96 -23.45 25.24
CA TYR A 76 16.95 -22.63 25.91
C TYR A 76 17.58 -21.49 26.73
N GLY A 77 16.85 -20.38 26.87
CA GLY A 77 17.30 -19.19 27.61
C GLY A 77 18.50 -18.47 26.98
N LYS A 78 18.79 -18.71 25.69
CA LYS A 78 19.86 -18.06 24.93
C LYS A 78 19.31 -17.42 23.65
N VAL A 79 19.88 -16.27 23.28
CA VAL A 79 19.55 -15.57 22.03
C VAL A 79 20.05 -16.40 20.85
N TRP A 80 19.15 -16.63 19.90
CA TRP A 80 19.40 -17.35 18.66
C TRP A 80 19.00 -16.50 17.46
N ARG A 81 19.71 -16.67 16.34
CA ARG A 81 19.56 -15.92 15.09
C ARG A 81 18.32 -16.30 14.27
N SER A 82 17.45 -17.15 14.82
CA SER A 82 16.21 -17.65 14.21
C SER A 82 16.41 -18.28 12.82
N GLY A 83 17.56 -18.92 12.62
CA GLY A 83 18.08 -19.37 11.32
C GLY A 83 19.52 -19.88 11.43
N ALA A 84 20.25 -19.87 10.31
CA ALA A 84 21.67 -20.21 10.19
C ALA A 84 22.48 -19.10 9.49
N ASN A 85 23.82 -19.21 9.49
CA ASN A 85 24.75 -18.25 8.87
C ASN A 85 24.63 -16.81 9.44
N GLU A 86 24.34 -15.81 8.62
CA GLU A 86 23.95 -14.46 9.01
C GLU A 86 22.70 -14.46 9.92
N ASN A 87 22.35 -13.34 10.54
CA ASN A 87 21.06 -13.27 11.23
C ASN A 87 19.89 -13.31 10.25
N THR A 88 18.80 -14.00 10.62
CA THR A 88 17.54 -13.86 9.90
C THR A 88 17.13 -12.40 9.95
N THR A 89 16.65 -11.87 8.83
CA THR A 89 16.13 -10.50 8.78
C THR A 89 14.63 -10.51 8.50
N ILE A 90 13.93 -9.52 9.06
CA ILE A 90 12.54 -9.21 8.72
C ILE A 90 12.45 -7.72 8.38
N ALA A 91 11.88 -7.43 7.21
CA ALA A 91 11.74 -6.09 6.67
C ALA A 91 10.26 -5.72 6.50
N PHE A 92 9.93 -4.48 6.84
CA PHE A 92 8.59 -3.90 6.72
C PHE A 92 8.67 -2.61 5.88
N SER A 93 7.84 -2.48 4.84
CA SER A 93 7.79 -1.26 4.00
C SER A 93 7.23 -0.05 4.76
N ASP A 94 6.40 -0.30 5.76
CA ASP A 94 5.67 0.69 6.54
C ASP A 94 5.70 0.36 8.03
N ASP A 95 5.16 1.27 8.83
CA ASP A 95 5.04 1.12 10.27
C ASP A 95 3.99 0.04 10.59
N VAL A 96 4.32 -0.88 11.50
CA VAL A 96 3.50 -2.06 11.83
C VAL A 96 3.31 -2.21 13.33
N MET A 97 2.38 -3.08 13.72
CA MET A 97 2.19 -3.54 15.08
C MET A 97 2.57 -5.02 15.17
N ILE A 98 3.56 -5.35 16.01
CA ILE A 98 3.97 -6.73 16.31
C ILE A 98 3.41 -7.11 17.68
N GLU A 99 2.52 -8.12 17.73
CA GLU A 99 1.76 -8.49 18.94
C GLU A 99 1.18 -7.28 19.70
N GLY A 100 0.60 -6.34 18.95
CA GLY A 100 -0.01 -5.13 19.49
C GLY A 100 0.96 -4.04 19.98
N LYS A 101 2.27 -4.18 19.75
CA LYS A 101 3.27 -3.13 20.02
C LYS A 101 3.77 -2.47 18.73
N PRO A 102 3.93 -1.13 18.69
CA PRO A 102 4.36 -0.43 17.49
C PRO A 102 5.83 -0.71 17.14
N LEU A 103 6.11 -0.80 15.84
CA LEU A 103 7.43 -0.91 15.25
C LEU A 103 7.47 -0.08 13.95
N ALA A 104 8.48 0.79 13.82
CA ALA A 104 8.62 1.62 12.63
C ALA A 104 9.03 0.79 11.40
N ALA A 105 8.75 1.31 10.20
CA ALA A 105 9.23 0.77 8.93
C ALA A 105 10.75 0.56 8.94
N GLY A 106 11.24 -0.51 8.31
CA GLY A 106 12.66 -0.82 8.25
C GLY A 106 12.99 -2.31 8.24
N THR A 107 14.28 -2.62 8.21
CA THR A 107 14.83 -3.98 8.27
C THR A 107 15.43 -4.24 9.64
N TYR A 108 15.07 -5.36 10.24
CA TYR A 108 15.49 -5.75 11.58
C TYR A 108 16.11 -7.15 11.56
N GLY A 109 17.11 -7.38 12.41
CA GLY A 109 17.56 -8.72 12.76
C GLY A 109 16.49 -9.42 13.62
N LEU A 110 15.96 -10.54 13.13
CA LEU A 110 14.97 -11.35 13.82
C LEU A 110 15.67 -12.39 14.70
N HIS A 111 15.72 -12.12 15.99
CA HIS A 111 16.27 -13.04 17.00
C HIS A 111 15.14 -13.64 17.84
N MET A 112 15.40 -14.80 18.44
CA MET A 112 14.50 -15.44 19.39
C MET A 112 15.27 -15.89 20.63
N ILE A 113 14.62 -15.88 21.79
CA ILE A 113 15.05 -16.64 22.97
C ILE A 113 14.04 -17.77 23.17
N PRO A 114 14.39 -19.01 22.79
CA PRO A 114 13.56 -20.16 23.06
C PRO A 114 13.51 -20.52 24.55
N ASP A 115 12.35 -20.95 25.01
CA ASP A 115 12.16 -21.65 26.29
C ASP A 115 11.15 -22.79 26.09
N LYS A 116 10.75 -23.47 27.16
CA LYS A 116 9.81 -24.59 27.11
C LYS A 116 8.39 -24.16 26.74
N ASP A 117 7.88 -23.13 27.42
CA ASP A 117 6.46 -22.76 27.37
C ASP A 117 6.20 -21.39 26.71
N GLN A 118 7.23 -20.56 26.59
CA GLN A 118 7.12 -19.15 26.19
C GLN A 118 8.41 -18.69 25.54
N TRP A 119 8.32 -18.04 24.38
CA TRP A 119 9.48 -17.56 23.61
C TRP A 119 9.47 -16.05 23.53
N THR A 120 10.65 -15.43 23.56
CA THR A 120 10.80 -14.00 23.28
C THR A 120 11.21 -13.81 21.82
N ILE A 121 10.42 -13.09 21.04
CA ILE A 121 10.80 -12.59 19.72
C ILE A 121 11.46 -11.23 19.89
N ILE A 122 12.56 -11.02 19.19
CA ILE A 122 13.41 -9.85 19.28
C ILE A 122 13.63 -9.28 17.88
N LEU A 123 13.37 -7.98 17.72
CA LEU A 123 13.63 -7.22 16.50
C LEU A 123 14.78 -6.26 16.79
N SER A 124 15.99 -6.62 16.38
CA SER A 124 17.20 -5.80 16.57
C SER A 124 17.43 -4.88 15.39
N LYS A 125 17.93 -3.66 15.64
CA LYS A 125 18.35 -2.70 14.59
C LYS A 125 19.59 -3.17 13.81
N ASN A 126 20.31 -4.16 14.34
CA ASN A 126 21.46 -4.77 13.69
C ASN A 126 21.02 -5.95 12.82
N SER A 127 20.88 -5.72 11.52
CA SER A 127 20.36 -6.69 10.54
C SER A 127 21.43 -7.25 9.59
N THR A 128 22.72 -7.18 9.96
CA THR A 128 23.86 -7.53 9.09
C THR A 128 24.88 -8.46 9.73
N SER A 129 24.74 -8.77 11.02
CA SER A 129 25.72 -9.54 11.78
C SER A 129 25.69 -11.04 11.49
N TRP A 130 26.85 -11.69 11.61
CA TRP A 130 26.93 -13.15 11.54
C TRP A 130 26.35 -13.80 12.81
N GLY A 131 25.07 -14.17 12.75
CA GLY A 131 24.40 -14.88 13.82
C GLY A 131 24.06 -14.01 15.03
N SER A 132 24.34 -14.51 16.23
CA SER A 132 24.00 -13.82 17.50
C SER A 132 25.21 -13.58 18.39
N PHE A 133 26.43 -13.72 17.84
CA PHE A 133 27.67 -13.55 18.61
C PHE A 133 27.95 -12.08 18.95
N SER A 134 27.54 -11.17 18.06
CA SER A 134 27.66 -9.71 18.22
C SER A 134 26.35 -9.04 18.63
N TYR A 135 25.41 -9.79 19.20
CA TYR A 135 24.11 -9.26 19.63
C TYR A 135 24.26 -8.38 20.89
N ASP A 136 23.84 -7.10 20.81
CA ASP A 136 23.66 -6.23 21.98
C ASP A 136 22.16 -5.92 22.15
N GLU A 137 21.63 -6.17 23.35
CA GLU A 137 20.24 -5.88 23.73
C GLU A 137 19.88 -4.38 23.63
N LYS A 138 20.87 -3.48 23.68
CA LYS A 138 20.67 -2.04 23.43
C LYS A 138 20.28 -1.72 21.99
N GLU A 139 20.54 -2.63 21.05
CA GLU A 139 20.14 -2.49 19.66
C GLU A 139 18.70 -2.96 19.39
N ASP A 140 18.02 -3.55 20.38
CA ASP A 140 16.62 -3.97 20.25
C ASP A 140 15.71 -2.77 19.93
N ALA A 141 14.99 -2.85 18.82
CA ALA A 141 13.85 -1.99 18.53
C ALA A 141 12.59 -2.49 19.25
N LEU A 142 12.44 -3.82 19.39
CA LEU A 142 11.28 -4.40 20.05
C LEU A 142 11.56 -5.80 20.62
N ARG A 143 10.97 -6.07 21.80
CA ARG A 143 10.80 -7.41 22.36
C ARG A 143 9.32 -7.73 22.58
N VAL A 144 8.87 -8.87 22.09
CA VAL A 144 7.52 -9.42 22.35
C VAL A 144 7.62 -10.87 22.81
N THR A 145 6.58 -11.32 23.49
CA THR A 145 6.54 -12.62 24.13
C THR A 145 5.40 -13.42 23.53
N VAL A 146 5.69 -14.60 22.99
CA VAL A 146 4.72 -15.45 22.28
C VAL A 146 4.75 -16.87 22.82
N LYS A 147 3.71 -17.64 22.51
CA LYS A 147 3.61 -19.04 22.91
C LYS A 147 3.96 -19.95 21.72
N PRO A 148 4.99 -20.81 21.80
CA PRO A 148 5.22 -21.85 20.80
C PRO A 148 4.07 -22.86 20.83
N THR A 149 3.75 -23.45 19.68
CA THR A 149 2.71 -24.47 19.53
C THR A 149 3.28 -25.73 18.87
N PRO A 150 2.79 -26.94 19.22
CA PRO A 150 3.08 -28.14 18.44
C PRO A 150 2.62 -27.99 16.98
N ASP A 151 3.36 -28.57 16.05
CA ASP A 151 3.03 -28.64 14.62
C ASP A 151 3.49 -29.99 14.03
N GLN A 152 3.15 -30.26 12.77
CA GLN A 152 3.74 -31.35 11.98
C GLN A 152 5.26 -31.20 11.86
N ASN A 153 5.98 -32.26 11.48
CA ASN A 153 7.45 -32.24 11.45
C ASN A 153 8.01 -31.53 10.21
N PHE A 154 8.65 -30.38 10.40
CA PHE A 154 9.42 -29.67 9.38
C PHE A 154 10.92 -29.91 9.57
N ASP A 155 11.53 -30.79 8.77
CA ASP A 155 12.99 -31.01 8.82
C ASP A 155 13.76 -29.72 8.45
N THR A 156 13.30 -28.98 7.43
CA THR A 156 13.89 -27.68 7.05
C THR A 156 13.19 -26.54 7.78
N LEU A 157 13.95 -25.69 8.48
CA LEU A 157 13.42 -24.44 9.06
C LEU A 157 12.74 -23.60 7.97
N THR A 158 11.51 -23.18 8.26
CA THR A 158 10.64 -22.52 7.28
C THR A 158 9.85 -21.40 7.95
N TYR A 159 9.82 -20.22 7.33
CA TYR A 159 8.87 -19.15 7.67
C TYR A 159 7.72 -19.13 6.66
N THR A 160 6.50 -18.93 7.14
CA THR A 160 5.31 -18.65 6.33
C THR A 160 4.54 -17.46 6.90
N PHE A 161 3.53 -17.02 6.15
CA PHE A 161 2.46 -16.16 6.65
C PHE A 161 1.16 -16.95 6.66
N ASP A 162 0.53 -17.07 7.83
CA ASP A 162 -0.72 -17.78 8.05
C ASP A 162 -1.82 -16.80 8.50
N ASP A 163 -3.10 -17.22 8.49
CA ASP A 163 -4.25 -16.40 8.94
C ASP A 163 -4.27 -14.98 8.33
N VAL A 164 -3.96 -14.89 7.03
CA VAL A 164 -3.86 -13.62 6.29
C VAL A 164 -5.23 -12.97 6.16
N LYS A 165 -5.33 -11.73 6.63
CA LYS A 165 -6.50 -10.86 6.70
C LYS A 165 -6.21 -9.53 6.00
N PRO A 166 -7.22 -8.67 5.76
CA PRO A 166 -7.00 -7.37 5.13
C PRO A 166 -5.98 -6.47 5.85
N ASP A 167 -5.84 -6.62 7.17
CA ASP A 167 -5.03 -5.77 8.05
C ASP A 167 -3.94 -6.51 8.84
N SER A 168 -3.87 -7.84 8.75
CA SER A 168 -3.03 -8.66 9.64
C SER A 168 -2.68 -10.04 9.09
N ALA A 169 -1.60 -10.64 9.61
CA ALA A 169 -1.22 -12.03 9.38
C ALA A 169 -0.39 -12.56 10.57
N LEU A 170 -0.26 -13.88 10.67
CA LEU A 170 0.69 -14.54 11.55
C LEU A 170 1.97 -14.87 10.77
N ALA A 171 3.07 -14.20 11.10
CA ALA A 171 4.39 -14.63 10.66
C ALA A 171 4.82 -15.81 11.55
N THR A 172 5.03 -16.99 10.97
CA THR A 172 5.22 -18.23 11.73
C THR A 172 6.52 -18.91 11.35
N MET A 173 7.42 -19.04 12.32
CA MET A 173 8.61 -19.91 12.20
C MET A 173 8.21 -21.35 12.48
N ARG A 174 8.59 -22.30 11.63
CA ARG A 174 8.37 -23.73 11.79
C ARG A 174 9.67 -24.50 11.64
N TRP A 175 9.99 -25.32 12.63
CA TRP A 175 11.12 -26.24 12.56
C TRP A 175 10.95 -27.40 13.56
N GLU A 176 11.30 -28.62 13.14
CA GLU A 176 10.88 -29.85 13.83
C GLU A 176 9.36 -29.83 14.04
N LYS A 177 8.87 -30.20 15.23
CA LYS A 177 7.44 -30.23 15.59
C LYS A 177 6.98 -28.95 16.31
N VAL A 178 7.67 -27.83 16.08
CA VAL A 178 7.41 -26.56 16.77
C VAL A 178 7.10 -25.48 15.73
N ALA A 179 5.96 -24.83 15.91
CA ALA A 179 5.60 -23.57 15.29
C ALA A 179 5.69 -22.43 16.32
N VAL A 180 6.12 -21.25 15.86
CA VAL A 180 6.21 -20.02 16.67
C VAL A 180 5.54 -18.91 15.87
N PRO A 181 4.21 -18.77 15.98
CA PRO A 181 3.48 -17.71 15.32
C PRO A 181 3.63 -16.39 16.10
N PHE A 182 3.82 -15.29 15.39
CA PHE A 182 3.67 -13.94 15.92
C PHE A 182 2.90 -13.06 14.93
N ARG A 183 1.98 -12.25 15.46
CA ARG A 183 1.10 -11.41 14.66
C ARG A 183 1.78 -10.13 14.22
N VAL A 184 1.71 -9.88 12.92
CA VAL A 184 1.96 -8.58 12.32
C VAL A 184 0.62 -7.99 11.90
N SER A 185 0.36 -6.73 12.23
CA SER A 185 -0.83 -6.00 11.78
C SER A 185 -0.46 -4.58 11.37
N VAL A 186 -1.28 -3.98 10.50
CA VAL A 186 -1.01 -2.72 9.82
C VAL A 186 -2.25 -1.83 9.95
N ASP A 187 -2.06 -0.55 10.29
CA ASP A 187 -3.13 0.43 10.08
C ASP A 187 -3.23 0.76 8.59
N VAL A 188 -4.04 -0.04 7.88
CA VAL A 188 -4.25 0.08 6.44
C VAL A 188 -4.71 1.48 6.05
N LYS A 189 -5.50 2.17 6.89
CA LYS A 189 -5.98 3.52 6.60
C LYS A 189 -4.86 4.54 6.73
N ALA A 190 -4.08 4.50 7.81
CA ALA A 190 -2.93 5.39 7.99
C ALA A 190 -1.86 5.20 6.90
N VAL A 191 -1.54 3.95 6.54
CA VAL A 191 -0.57 3.65 5.49
C VAL A 191 -1.08 4.06 4.11
N THR A 192 -2.33 3.77 3.77
CA THR A 192 -2.89 4.19 2.47
C THR A 192 -2.93 5.71 2.35
N LEU A 193 -3.30 6.43 3.42
CA LEU A 193 -3.26 7.88 3.43
C LEU A 193 -1.83 8.45 3.27
N LYS A 194 -0.83 7.84 3.92
CA LYS A 194 0.60 8.16 3.74
C LYS A 194 1.05 7.94 2.28
N SER A 195 0.58 6.87 1.64
CA SER A 195 0.84 6.58 0.23
C SER A 195 0.19 7.60 -0.70
N ILE A 196 -1.10 7.91 -0.51
CA ILE A 196 -1.84 8.94 -1.27
C ILE A 196 -1.11 10.28 -1.20
N ARG A 197 -0.77 10.75 0.01
CA ARG A 197 0.01 11.99 0.22
C ARG A 197 1.34 12.01 -0.55
N ASN A 198 2.01 10.86 -0.70
CA ASN A 198 3.23 10.76 -1.49
C ASN A 198 2.98 10.75 -3.00
N GLN A 199 1.91 10.08 -3.46
CA GLN A 199 1.52 10.04 -4.87
C GLN A 199 1.08 11.42 -5.40
N LEU A 200 0.41 12.22 -4.55
CA LEU A 200 0.06 13.62 -4.80
C LEU A 200 1.27 14.57 -4.89
N ARG A 201 2.50 14.11 -4.61
CA ARG A 201 3.74 14.86 -4.85
C ARG A 201 4.35 14.57 -6.23
N SER A 202 3.67 13.76 -7.04
CA SER A 202 4.09 13.31 -8.37
C SER A 202 2.88 13.36 -9.33
N VAL A 203 2.80 12.43 -10.28
CA VAL A 203 1.78 12.39 -11.36
C VAL A 203 0.35 12.60 -10.85
N GLY A 204 -0.03 12.02 -9.70
CA GLY A 204 -1.36 12.20 -9.12
C GLY A 204 -1.67 13.64 -8.70
N GLY A 205 -0.65 14.43 -8.35
CA GLY A 205 -0.81 15.84 -7.97
C GLY A 205 -0.83 16.83 -9.14
N PHE A 206 -0.69 16.37 -10.39
CA PHE A 206 -0.62 17.23 -11.57
C PHE A 206 -1.99 17.54 -12.22
N THR A 207 -3.05 16.87 -11.79
CA THR A 207 -4.41 17.03 -12.33
C THR A 207 -5.42 17.22 -11.21
N TRP A 208 -6.65 17.63 -11.52
CA TRP A 208 -7.76 17.61 -10.56
C TRP A 208 -8.07 16.18 -10.10
N ALA A 209 -7.95 15.20 -11.00
CA ALA A 209 -8.42 13.82 -10.80
C ALA A 209 -7.74 13.12 -9.62
N GLY A 210 -6.41 13.23 -9.46
CA GLY A 210 -5.75 12.58 -8.32
C GLY A 210 -6.11 13.16 -6.96
N TYR A 211 -6.46 14.45 -6.89
CA TYR A 211 -7.00 15.05 -5.65
C TYR A 211 -8.44 14.62 -5.37
N ASP A 212 -9.29 14.51 -6.41
CA ASP A 212 -10.67 13.98 -6.31
C ASP A 212 -10.70 12.48 -5.94
N GLU A 213 -9.80 11.67 -6.51
CA GLU A 213 -9.59 10.26 -6.13
C GLU A 213 -9.12 10.13 -4.66
N ALA A 214 -8.19 10.99 -4.24
CA ALA A 214 -7.69 11.01 -2.87
C ALA A 214 -8.78 11.38 -1.84
N ALA A 215 -9.64 12.36 -2.17
CA ALA A 215 -10.77 12.76 -1.35
C ALA A 215 -11.88 11.69 -1.32
N ASN A 216 -12.20 11.07 -2.46
CA ASN A 216 -13.13 9.93 -2.53
C ASN A 216 -12.65 8.75 -1.67
N TRP A 217 -11.35 8.41 -1.69
CA TRP A 217 -10.83 7.34 -0.84
C TRP A 217 -11.02 7.66 0.66
N CYS A 218 -10.74 8.90 1.08
CA CYS A 218 -10.97 9.36 2.45
C CYS A 218 -12.45 9.29 2.85
N LEU A 219 -13.34 9.71 1.94
CA LEU A 219 -14.79 9.68 2.12
C LEU A 219 -15.33 8.26 2.27
N ASP A 220 -14.99 7.36 1.34
CA ASP A 220 -15.44 5.96 1.34
C ASP A 220 -14.93 5.19 2.58
N ASN A 221 -13.80 5.62 3.15
CA ASN A 221 -13.25 5.08 4.39
C ASN A 221 -13.71 5.82 5.67
N ASN A 222 -14.50 6.89 5.54
CA ASN A 222 -14.83 7.83 6.61
C ASN A 222 -13.61 8.21 7.46
N TYR A 223 -12.56 8.72 6.80
CA TYR A 223 -11.25 8.94 7.41
C TYR A 223 -10.62 10.23 6.89
N ASN A 224 -10.18 11.09 7.81
CA ASN A 224 -9.49 12.36 7.53
C ASN A 224 -10.23 13.29 6.53
N LEU A 225 -11.52 13.51 6.80
CA LEU A 225 -12.42 14.32 5.95
C LEU A 225 -11.97 15.79 5.83
N GLU A 226 -11.28 16.33 6.84
CA GLU A 226 -10.70 17.68 6.82
C GLU A 226 -9.57 17.84 5.80
N GLU A 227 -8.84 16.76 5.49
CA GLU A 227 -7.83 16.74 4.44
C GLU A 227 -8.47 16.46 3.08
N ALA A 228 -9.47 15.57 3.01
CA ALA A 228 -10.29 15.34 1.81
C ALA A 228 -10.91 16.64 1.30
N LEU A 229 -11.47 17.48 2.18
CA LEU A 229 -12.06 18.77 1.81
C LEU A 229 -11.02 19.75 1.22
N LYS A 230 -9.76 19.71 1.69
CA LYS A 230 -8.67 20.54 1.14
C LYS A 230 -8.17 20.01 -0.21
N TRP A 231 -8.16 18.69 -0.39
CA TRP A 231 -7.88 18.10 -1.69
C TRP A 231 -8.97 18.45 -2.69
N GLU A 232 -10.25 18.47 -2.28
CA GLU A 232 -11.33 18.99 -3.13
C GLU A 232 -11.18 20.47 -3.48
N ASP A 233 -10.83 21.33 -2.52
CA ASP A 233 -10.51 22.73 -2.80
C ASP A 233 -9.37 22.87 -3.82
N THR A 234 -8.39 21.96 -3.79
CA THR A 234 -7.26 21.91 -4.74
C THR A 234 -7.69 21.36 -6.11
N SER A 235 -8.54 20.33 -6.13
CA SER A 235 -9.12 19.72 -7.33
C SER A 235 -9.93 20.74 -8.14
N ILE A 236 -10.79 21.50 -7.46
CA ILE A 236 -11.62 22.55 -8.06
C ILE A 236 -10.77 23.73 -8.56
N GLN A 237 -9.68 24.07 -7.86
CA GLN A 237 -8.72 25.08 -8.32
C GLN A 237 -7.97 24.64 -9.60
N ASN A 238 -7.67 23.35 -9.74
CA ASN A 238 -7.04 22.81 -10.94
C ASN A 238 -8.04 22.78 -12.12
N GLU A 239 -9.28 22.32 -11.90
CA GLU A 239 -10.35 22.32 -12.90
C GLU A 239 -11.73 22.31 -12.22
N ASP A 240 -12.49 23.41 -12.31
CA ASP A 240 -13.80 23.56 -11.67
C ASP A 240 -14.92 22.86 -12.48
N ARG A 241 -15.25 21.61 -12.11
CA ARG A 241 -16.09 20.68 -12.89
C ARG A 241 -17.20 20.00 -12.05
N PHE A 242 -17.89 19.02 -12.61
CA PHE A 242 -19.01 18.34 -11.94
C PHE A 242 -18.50 17.41 -10.82
N GLU A 243 -17.51 16.59 -11.13
CA GLU A 243 -17.04 15.48 -10.30
C GLU A 243 -16.55 15.96 -8.93
N ASN A 244 -15.60 16.89 -8.91
CA ASN A 244 -15.04 17.41 -7.66
C ASN A 244 -16.04 18.25 -6.84
N LEU A 245 -16.95 19.00 -7.46
CA LEU A 245 -18.06 19.62 -6.72
C LEU A 245 -19.03 18.58 -6.12
N GLU A 246 -19.25 17.44 -6.79
CA GLU A 246 -20.06 16.33 -6.27
C GLU A 246 -19.35 15.66 -5.08
N THR A 247 -18.08 15.27 -5.24
CA THR A 247 -17.24 14.70 -4.18
C THR A 247 -17.17 15.64 -2.98
N LYS A 248 -16.89 16.94 -3.20
CA LYS A 248 -16.88 17.96 -2.15
C LYS A 248 -18.21 18.08 -1.43
N SER A 249 -19.33 18.02 -2.15
CA SER A 249 -20.66 17.97 -1.53
C SER A 249 -20.79 16.76 -0.60
N ARG A 250 -20.39 15.56 -1.04
CA ARG A 250 -20.44 14.34 -0.20
C ARG A 250 -19.51 14.42 1.02
N VAL A 251 -18.31 14.99 0.87
CA VAL A 251 -17.38 15.24 1.99
C VAL A 251 -18.00 16.20 3.00
N LEU A 252 -18.56 17.33 2.56
CA LEU A 252 -19.26 18.28 3.42
C LEU A 252 -20.47 17.62 4.12
N ASP A 253 -21.21 16.77 3.42
CA ASP A 253 -22.36 16.05 3.98
C ASP A 253 -21.95 15.07 5.09
N ALA A 254 -20.85 14.32 4.87
CA ALA A 254 -20.25 13.41 5.85
C ALA A 254 -19.68 14.15 7.08
N MET A 255 -19.16 15.37 6.89
CA MET A 255 -18.77 16.29 7.98
C MET A 255 -19.96 16.97 8.67
N GLY A 256 -21.21 16.66 8.29
CA GLY A 256 -22.42 17.25 8.87
C GLY A 256 -22.77 18.66 8.38
N LYS A 257 -22.03 19.23 7.42
CA LYS A 257 -22.19 20.59 6.88
C LYS A 257 -23.27 20.63 5.78
N LYS A 258 -24.51 20.29 6.16
CA LYS A 258 -25.63 20.02 5.21
C LYS A 258 -25.94 21.18 4.25
N ASP A 259 -25.94 22.42 4.73
CA ASP A 259 -26.23 23.59 3.87
C ASP A 259 -25.10 23.88 2.87
N GLU A 260 -23.83 23.72 3.30
CA GLU A 260 -22.67 23.84 2.42
C GLU A 260 -22.66 22.72 1.36
N ALA A 261 -22.99 21.49 1.76
CA ALA A 261 -23.11 20.34 0.86
C ALA A 261 -24.20 20.60 -0.21
N ALA A 262 -25.42 20.96 0.21
CA ALA A 262 -26.52 21.24 -0.72
C ALA A 262 -26.20 22.36 -1.72
N LYS A 263 -25.55 23.44 -1.25
CA LYS A 263 -25.09 24.54 -2.11
C LYS A 263 -24.03 24.06 -3.12
N THR A 264 -23.07 23.26 -2.67
CA THR A 264 -21.99 22.74 -3.52
C THR A 264 -22.53 21.77 -4.58
N LEU A 265 -23.47 20.90 -4.21
CA LEU A 265 -24.14 19.99 -5.13
C LEU A 265 -24.96 20.71 -6.19
N SER A 266 -25.64 21.81 -5.82
CA SER A 266 -26.34 22.65 -6.78
C SER A 266 -25.39 23.29 -7.79
N ALA A 267 -24.17 23.63 -7.39
CA ALA A 267 -23.13 24.10 -8.30
C ALA A 267 -22.58 22.98 -9.20
N ALA A 268 -22.45 21.75 -8.68
CA ALA A 268 -22.12 20.57 -9.48
C ALA A 268 -23.16 20.35 -10.59
N PHE A 269 -24.45 20.27 -10.25
CA PHE A 269 -25.53 20.10 -11.25
C PHE A 269 -25.59 21.21 -12.29
N ALA A 270 -25.23 22.45 -11.93
CA ALA A 270 -25.13 23.56 -12.88
C ALA A 270 -24.05 23.33 -13.96
N LYS A 271 -23.05 22.47 -13.70
CA LYS A 271 -21.97 22.07 -14.64
C LYS A 271 -22.20 20.72 -15.32
N ALA A 272 -22.91 19.80 -14.69
CA ALA A 272 -23.13 18.43 -15.20
C ALA A 272 -23.54 18.36 -16.68
N SER A 273 -22.96 17.44 -17.43
CA SER A 273 -23.48 16.98 -18.72
C SER A 273 -24.75 16.14 -18.54
N ALA A 274 -25.51 15.91 -19.62
CA ALA A 274 -26.64 14.98 -19.60
C ALA A 274 -26.20 13.58 -19.10
N THR A 275 -25.02 13.11 -19.52
CA THR A 275 -24.44 11.83 -19.10
C THR A 275 -24.15 11.79 -17.60
N GLN A 276 -23.43 12.77 -17.06
CA GLN A 276 -23.12 12.83 -15.62
C GLN A 276 -24.39 12.90 -14.78
N LEU A 277 -25.35 13.75 -15.16
CA LEU A 277 -26.60 13.92 -14.42
C LEU A 277 -27.49 12.67 -14.46
N TYR A 278 -27.53 11.94 -15.59
CA TYR A 278 -28.22 10.67 -15.69
C TYR A 278 -27.56 9.58 -14.83
N VAL A 279 -26.23 9.47 -14.87
CA VAL A 279 -25.48 8.50 -14.06
C VAL A 279 -25.70 8.76 -12.57
N TYR A 280 -25.65 10.02 -12.14
CA TYR A 280 -25.95 10.43 -10.76
C TYR A 280 -27.39 10.07 -10.35
N ALA A 281 -28.39 10.39 -11.17
CA ALA A 281 -29.79 10.00 -10.92
C ALA A 281 -29.96 8.47 -10.83
N ARG A 282 -29.29 7.69 -11.68
CA ARG A 282 -29.29 6.22 -11.58
C ARG A 282 -28.58 5.70 -10.32
N GLY A 283 -27.57 6.39 -9.83
CA GLY A 283 -26.93 6.13 -8.55
C GLY A 283 -27.92 6.24 -7.39
N LEU A 284 -28.60 7.40 -7.28
CA LEU A 284 -29.65 7.65 -6.28
C LEU A 284 -30.75 6.58 -6.32
N GLN A 285 -31.28 6.26 -7.51
CA GLN A 285 -32.34 5.25 -7.65
C GLN A 285 -31.88 3.87 -7.18
N ARG A 286 -30.63 3.47 -7.47
CA ARG A 286 -30.05 2.19 -7.01
C ARG A 286 -29.79 2.17 -5.50
N ALA A 287 -29.53 3.33 -4.90
CA ALA A 287 -29.37 3.50 -3.45
C ALA A 287 -30.72 3.59 -2.70
N GLY A 288 -31.86 3.50 -3.41
CA GLY A 288 -33.21 3.59 -2.82
C GLY A 288 -33.83 4.99 -2.81
N ASP A 289 -33.07 6.05 -3.15
CA ASP A 289 -33.60 7.41 -3.31
C ASP A 289 -34.20 7.59 -4.72
N ALA A 290 -35.24 6.82 -5.00
CA ALA A 290 -35.97 6.90 -6.26
C ALA A 290 -36.60 8.30 -6.44
N LYS A 291 -37.17 8.89 -5.38
CA LYS A 291 -37.83 10.20 -5.46
C LYS A 291 -36.89 11.25 -6.07
N ARG A 292 -35.70 11.40 -5.52
CA ARG A 292 -34.73 12.40 -5.99
C ARG A 292 -34.17 12.06 -7.36
N ALA A 293 -33.99 10.78 -7.70
CA ALA A 293 -33.63 10.36 -9.04
C ALA A 293 -34.66 10.83 -10.10
N PHE A 294 -35.95 10.66 -9.81
CA PHE A 294 -37.04 11.07 -10.69
C PHE A 294 -37.20 12.60 -10.80
N GLU A 295 -36.77 13.38 -9.80
CA GLU A 295 -36.66 14.84 -9.88
C GLU A 295 -35.51 15.32 -10.81
N LEU A 296 -34.50 14.47 -11.06
CA LEU A 296 -33.35 14.78 -11.92
C LEU A 296 -33.52 14.34 -13.38
N TYR A 297 -34.25 13.26 -13.67
CA TYR A 297 -34.46 12.80 -15.06
C TYR A 297 -35.00 13.86 -16.04
N PRO A 298 -35.94 14.76 -15.67
CA PRO A 298 -36.37 15.85 -16.55
C PRO A 298 -35.25 16.84 -16.88
N GLN A 299 -34.24 16.96 -16.02
CA GLN A 299 -33.10 17.88 -16.21
C GLN A 299 -32.08 17.31 -17.20
N VAL A 300 -31.91 15.98 -17.26
CA VAL A 300 -31.08 15.28 -18.26
C VAL A 300 -31.52 15.70 -19.67
N ALA A 301 -32.81 15.57 -19.97
CA ALA A 301 -33.36 15.91 -21.28
C ALA A 301 -33.36 17.42 -21.59
N LYS A 302 -33.39 18.29 -20.57
CA LYS A 302 -33.17 19.73 -20.77
C LYS A 302 -31.72 20.08 -21.13
N ARG A 303 -30.76 19.23 -20.77
CA ARG A 303 -29.32 19.49 -20.92
C ARG A 303 -28.81 19.12 -22.31
N ASP A 304 -29.26 17.99 -22.85
CA ASP A 304 -29.09 17.61 -24.26
C ASP A 304 -30.31 16.77 -24.69
N PRO A 305 -31.32 17.37 -25.35
CA PRO A 305 -32.55 16.67 -25.70
C PRO A 305 -32.38 15.46 -26.62
N ASN A 306 -31.31 15.43 -27.43
CA ASN A 306 -31.08 14.41 -28.45
C ASN A 306 -30.14 13.29 -27.98
N HIS A 307 -29.51 13.44 -26.80
CA HIS A 307 -28.64 12.41 -26.25
C HIS A 307 -29.42 11.13 -25.92
N TRP A 308 -28.85 9.96 -26.21
CA TRP A 308 -29.53 8.68 -25.95
C TRP A 308 -29.90 8.47 -24.48
N LEU A 309 -29.10 9.00 -23.54
CA LEU A 309 -29.43 8.99 -22.10
C LEU A 309 -30.61 9.90 -21.73
N SER A 310 -30.88 10.94 -22.51
CA SER A 310 -32.05 11.81 -22.33
C SER A 310 -33.32 11.09 -22.74
N HIS A 311 -33.31 10.41 -23.89
CA HIS A 311 -34.38 9.49 -24.29
C HIS A 311 -34.56 8.35 -23.27
N LEU A 312 -33.47 7.79 -22.75
CA LEU A 312 -33.54 6.76 -21.70
C LEU A 312 -34.14 7.29 -20.38
N ALA A 313 -33.83 8.55 -20.00
CA ALA A 313 -34.44 9.22 -18.86
C ALA A 313 -35.96 9.43 -19.06
N GLN A 314 -36.38 9.86 -20.25
CA GLN A 314 -37.79 9.99 -20.60
C GLN A 314 -38.52 8.64 -20.65
N ALA A 315 -37.87 7.59 -21.16
CA ALA A 315 -38.41 6.24 -21.14
C ALA A 315 -38.66 5.74 -19.71
N ARG A 316 -37.75 6.05 -18.77
CA ARG A 316 -37.90 5.74 -17.34
C ARG A 316 -39.04 6.51 -16.68
N LEU A 317 -39.15 7.81 -16.96
CA LEU A 317 -40.24 8.67 -16.49
C LEU A 317 -41.60 8.14 -16.95
N ALA A 318 -41.76 7.88 -18.25
CA ALA A 318 -43.00 7.37 -18.83
C ALA A 318 -43.36 5.97 -18.33
N SER A 319 -42.38 5.08 -18.17
CA SER A 319 -42.57 3.75 -17.55
C SER A 319 -43.13 3.87 -16.13
N HIS A 320 -42.56 4.77 -15.32
CA HIS A 320 -42.98 4.99 -13.94
C HIS A 320 -44.40 5.57 -13.83
N SER A 321 -44.82 6.39 -14.78
CA SER A 321 -46.21 6.89 -14.87
C SER A 321 -47.17 5.92 -15.56
N GLY A 322 -46.73 4.72 -15.96
CA GLY A 322 -47.54 3.72 -16.66
C GLY A 322 -47.81 4.01 -18.14
N ASP A 323 -47.18 5.04 -18.73
CA ASP A 323 -47.26 5.33 -20.16
C ASP A 323 -46.21 4.50 -20.93
N TYR A 324 -46.50 3.20 -21.03
CA TYR A 324 -45.65 2.25 -21.75
C TYR A 324 -45.53 2.54 -23.25
N ALA A 325 -46.46 3.31 -23.83
CA ALA A 325 -46.42 3.70 -25.24
C ALA A 325 -45.35 4.77 -25.48
N VAL A 326 -45.36 5.85 -24.69
CA VAL A 326 -44.29 6.86 -24.70
C VAL A 326 -42.97 6.23 -24.26
N ALA A 327 -42.97 5.39 -23.23
CA ALA A 327 -41.75 4.73 -22.77
C ALA A 327 -41.08 3.89 -23.87
N SER A 328 -41.86 3.09 -24.61
CA SER A 328 -41.35 2.27 -25.72
C SER A 328 -40.83 3.14 -26.88
N LYS A 329 -41.49 4.26 -27.18
CA LYS A 329 -41.04 5.23 -28.19
C LYS A 329 -39.69 5.84 -27.82
N GLU A 330 -39.56 6.36 -26.60
CA GLU A 330 -38.32 6.97 -26.12
C GLU A 330 -37.19 5.94 -25.98
N MET A 331 -37.50 4.70 -25.56
CA MET A 331 -36.52 3.61 -25.53
C MET A 331 -35.98 3.27 -26.93
N LYS A 332 -36.81 3.31 -27.99
CA LYS A 332 -36.36 3.12 -29.38
C LYS A 332 -35.40 4.22 -29.84
N LEU A 333 -35.67 5.47 -29.46
CA LEU A 333 -34.75 6.60 -29.72
C LEU A 333 -33.43 6.44 -28.93
N ALA A 334 -33.50 5.98 -27.67
CA ALA A 334 -32.33 5.68 -26.87
C ALA A 334 -31.48 4.56 -27.50
N ILE A 335 -32.08 3.46 -27.94
CA ILE A 335 -31.37 2.35 -28.63
C ILE A 335 -30.72 2.83 -29.93
N ALA A 336 -31.42 3.66 -30.71
CA ALA A 336 -30.91 4.17 -31.99
C ALA A 336 -29.68 5.10 -31.80
N GLY A 337 -29.67 5.93 -30.76
CA GLY A 337 -28.56 6.84 -30.44
C GLY A 337 -27.47 6.27 -29.53
N ALA A 338 -27.66 5.06 -28.97
CA ALA A 338 -26.70 4.46 -28.04
C ALA A 338 -25.48 3.85 -28.75
N PRO A 339 -24.29 3.85 -28.12
CA PRO A 339 -23.16 3.05 -28.57
C PRO A 339 -23.52 1.56 -28.64
N ASP A 340 -22.90 0.81 -29.56
CA ASP A 340 -23.23 -0.61 -29.77
C ASP A 340 -23.04 -1.46 -28.50
N ALA A 341 -22.03 -1.15 -27.69
CA ALA A 341 -21.79 -1.81 -26.40
C ALA A 341 -22.95 -1.63 -25.38
N ASN A 342 -23.81 -0.61 -25.55
CA ASN A 342 -24.93 -0.34 -24.67
C ASN A 342 -26.25 -0.97 -25.14
N LYS A 343 -26.43 -1.24 -26.44
CA LYS A 343 -27.70 -1.76 -27.01
C LYS A 343 -28.17 -3.08 -26.37
N PRO A 344 -27.30 -4.09 -26.10
CA PRO A 344 -27.71 -5.34 -25.44
C PRO A 344 -28.31 -5.16 -24.04
N PHE A 345 -28.07 -4.04 -23.36
CA PHE A 345 -28.68 -3.72 -22.07
C PHE A 345 -30.02 -2.98 -22.18
N LEU A 346 -30.29 -2.36 -23.34
CA LEU A 346 -31.50 -1.57 -23.60
C LEU A 346 -32.60 -2.38 -24.31
N GLU A 347 -32.23 -3.28 -25.21
CA GLU A 347 -33.18 -4.15 -25.93
C GLU A 347 -34.06 -5.00 -24.99
N PRO A 348 -33.54 -5.63 -23.91
CA PRO A 348 -34.39 -6.33 -22.93
C PRO A 348 -35.33 -5.39 -22.17
N MET A 349 -34.94 -4.11 -21.99
CA MET A 349 -35.81 -3.11 -21.38
C MET A 349 -36.93 -2.71 -22.33
N LEU A 350 -36.67 -2.59 -23.65
CA LEU A 350 -37.72 -2.36 -24.64
C LEU A 350 -38.75 -3.49 -24.65
N ALA A 351 -38.31 -4.75 -24.65
CA ALA A 351 -39.22 -5.90 -24.61
C ALA A 351 -40.13 -5.91 -23.36
N LYS A 352 -39.63 -5.45 -22.21
CA LYS A 352 -40.45 -5.21 -20.99
C LYS A 352 -41.50 -4.12 -21.23
N LEU A 353 -41.11 -2.99 -21.81
CA LEU A 353 -42.04 -1.87 -22.08
C LEU A 353 -43.15 -2.26 -23.06
N GLU A 354 -42.81 -2.99 -24.13
CA GLU A 354 -43.79 -3.48 -25.12
C GLU A 354 -44.77 -4.50 -24.52
N THR A 355 -44.37 -5.20 -23.46
CA THR A 355 -45.23 -6.07 -22.64
C THR A 355 -45.84 -5.36 -21.42
N LYS A 356 -45.82 -4.01 -21.38
CA LYS A 356 -46.36 -3.16 -20.31
C LYS A 356 -45.78 -3.44 -18.92
N SER A 357 -44.51 -3.83 -18.86
CA SER A 357 -43.76 -4.05 -17.63
C SER A 357 -42.79 -2.90 -17.37
N ASP A 358 -42.71 -2.47 -16.11
CA ASP A 358 -41.82 -1.38 -15.71
C ASP A 358 -40.32 -1.75 -15.75
N ILE A 359 -39.48 -0.75 -16.06
CA ILE A 359 -38.03 -0.86 -16.24
C ILE A 359 -37.20 -0.16 -15.15
N ASN A 360 -37.84 0.28 -14.07
CA ASN A 360 -37.26 1.05 -12.98
C ASN A 360 -36.91 0.22 -11.74
N ASN A 361 -37.45 -1.00 -11.67
CA ASN A 361 -37.01 -2.07 -10.78
C ASN A 361 -35.63 -2.63 -11.16
#